data_AF-A0AAE3AAT8-F1
#
_entry.id   AF-A0AAE3AAT8-F1
#
_cell.length_a   1.000
_cell.length_b   1.000
_cell.length_c   1.000
_cell.angle_alpha   90.00
_cell.angle_beta   90.00
_cell.angle_gamma   90.00
#
_symmetry.space_group_name_H-M   'P 1'
#
loop_
_entity.id
_entity.type
_entity.pdbx_description
1 polymer ?
#
loop_
_entity_poly.entity_id
_entity_poly.type
_entity_poly.pdbx_seq_one_letter_code
_entity_poly.pdbx_strand_id
1 'polypeptide(L)'
;MKLVYLCSPLRGNYEENMKRATEYCKTASELGVIAFAPHLYFTQFYRDTIPEEREKGLQLGLAMLDKCEELWVMGNRITQGMASEIAYAKEHHIPIFEIEHPEEKEFYPISADENQLLGRHSCEPDSQEQNYEGKILVMNYDALKEEYRSRPFQLWLATGGFGCSPSARGRRVFATNMYDGEQTSFYRQDFAGIVRKEVLEEVQKQYQFGYTNQESQSTSETEEEGIEP
;
A
#
# COMPACT_ATOMS: atom_id res chain seq x y z
N MET A 1 9.70 2.49 14.53
CA MET A 1 8.82 1.34 14.25
C MET A 1 7.40 1.85 14.29
N LYS A 2 6.60 1.51 13.28
CA LYS A 2 5.22 1.99 13.17
C LYS A 2 4.30 1.24 14.11
N LEU A 3 3.26 1.88 14.62
CA LEU A 3 2.21 1.18 15.36
C LEU A 3 1.11 0.72 14.39
N VAL A 4 0.97 -0.60 14.24
CA VAL A 4 0.06 -1.24 13.28
C VAL A 4 -1.05 -1.99 14.01
N TYR A 5 -2.29 -1.77 13.60
CA TYR A 5 -3.45 -2.49 14.11
C TYR A 5 -3.68 -3.77 13.30
N LEU A 6 -3.68 -4.93 13.95
CA LEU A 6 -4.01 -6.21 13.31
C LEU A 6 -5.49 -6.54 13.52
N CYS A 7 -6.26 -6.39 12.44
CA CYS A 7 -7.66 -6.71 12.34
C CYS A 7 -7.80 -8.17 11.90
N SER A 8 -8.12 -9.09 12.81
CA SER A 8 -8.25 -10.52 12.51
C SER A 8 -9.48 -11.16 13.18
N PRO A 9 -9.97 -12.31 12.69
CA PRO A 9 -11.12 -12.97 13.27
C PRO A 9 -10.85 -13.39 14.71
N LEU A 10 -11.78 -13.11 15.62
CA LEU A 10 -11.82 -13.71 16.97
C LEU A 10 -12.82 -14.87 17.06
N ARG A 11 -14.02 -14.68 16.51
CA ARG A 11 -15.15 -15.61 16.67
C ARG A 11 -15.11 -16.81 15.71
N GLY A 12 -15.73 -17.91 16.15
CA GLY A 12 -15.69 -19.20 15.48
C GLY A 12 -14.77 -20.13 16.26
N ASN A 13 -13.57 -20.36 15.76
CA ASN A 13 -12.57 -21.16 16.46
C ASN A 13 -11.70 -20.27 17.36
N TYR A 14 -12.20 -19.94 18.56
CA TYR A 14 -11.61 -18.92 19.45
C TYR A 14 -10.13 -19.20 19.78
N GLU A 15 -9.79 -20.42 20.21
CA GLU A 15 -8.42 -20.77 20.60
C GLU A 15 -7.45 -20.69 19.42
N GLU A 16 -7.86 -21.20 18.26
CA GLU A 16 -7.05 -21.17 17.04
C GLU A 16 -6.84 -19.74 16.55
N ASN A 17 -7.89 -18.92 16.57
CA ASN A 17 -7.83 -17.52 16.19
C ASN A 17 -6.88 -16.71 17.09
N MET A 18 -6.90 -16.95 18.41
CA MET A 18 -5.97 -16.32 19.35
C MET A 18 -4.51 -16.72 19.07
N LYS A 19 -4.25 -18.00 18.77
CA LYS A 19 -2.92 -18.48 18.38
C LYS A 19 -2.45 -17.83 17.09
N ARG A 20 -3.30 -17.81 16.06
CA ARG A 20 -3.02 -17.17 14.78
C ARG A 20 -2.71 -15.68 14.94
N ALA A 21 -3.55 -14.93 15.66
CA ALA A 21 -3.31 -13.52 15.91
C ALA A 21 -1.99 -13.27 16.65
N THR A 22 -1.61 -14.17 17.57
CA THR A 22 -0.31 -14.12 18.26
C THR A 22 0.85 -14.31 17.28
N GLU A 23 0.78 -15.31 16.40
CA GLU A 23 1.79 -15.53 15.36
C GLU A 23 1.85 -14.37 14.36
N TYR A 24 0.70 -13.80 13.97
CA TYR A 24 0.66 -12.61 13.10
C TYR A 24 1.35 -11.41 13.75
N CYS A 25 1.09 -11.16 15.04
CA CYS A 25 1.78 -10.11 15.79
C CYS A 25 3.29 -10.35 15.83
N LYS A 26 3.72 -11.60 16.05
CA LYS A 26 5.13 -11.97 16.08
C LYS A 26 5.79 -11.73 14.72
N THR A 27 5.21 -12.26 13.64
CA THR A 27 5.70 -12.09 12.27
C THR A 27 5.80 -10.62 11.89
N ALA A 28 4.74 -9.84 12.12
CA ALA A 28 4.74 -8.39 11.88
C ALA A 28 5.84 -7.68 12.70
N SER A 29 6.06 -8.10 13.95
CA SER A 29 7.11 -7.53 14.79
C SER A 29 8.52 -7.85 14.31
N GLU A 30 8.76 -9.06 13.82
CA GLU A 30 10.02 -9.46 13.18
C GLU A 30 10.29 -8.67 11.89
N LEU A 31 9.24 -8.16 11.24
CA LEU A 31 9.33 -7.30 10.06
C LEU A 31 9.48 -5.81 10.41
N GLY A 32 9.61 -5.44 11.69
CA GLY A 32 9.99 -4.07 12.10
C GLY A 32 8.82 -3.14 12.47
N VAL A 33 7.61 -3.67 12.69
CA VAL A 33 6.47 -2.88 13.20
C VAL A 33 6.08 -3.25 14.63
N ILE A 34 5.44 -2.34 15.34
CA ILE A 34 4.77 -2.63 16.61
C ILE A 34 3.37 -3.10 16.27
N ALA A 35 3.14 -4.41 16.33
CA ALA A 35 1.84 -5.00 16.03
C ALA A 35 0.92 -5.01 17.26
N PHE A 36 -0.32 -4.55 17.08
CA PHE A 36 -1.36 -4.57 18.11
C PHE A 36 -2.61 -5.30 17.60
N ALA A 37 -2.91 -6.47 18.17
CA ALA A 37 -4.19 -7.14 17.98
C ALA A 37 -5.10 -6.88 19.20
N PRO A 38 -6.23 -6.15 19.03
CA PRO A 38 -7.08 -5.70 20.14
C PRO A 38 -7.59 -6.87 21.00
N HIS A 39 -7.97 -7.97 20.36
CA HIS A 39 -8.53 -9.12 21.05
C HIS A 39 -7.48 -9.94 21.81
N LEU A 40 -6.18 -9.83 21.51
CA LEU A 40 -5.15 -10.44 22.37
C LEU A 40 -5.03 -9.72 23.71
N TYR A 41 -5.27 -8.41 23.72
CA TYR A 41 -5.13 -7.56 24.90
C TYR A 41 -6.44 -7.39 25.67
N PHE A 42 -7.48 -6.83 25.04
CA PHE A 42 -8.71 -6.47 25.74
C PHE A 42 -9.49 -7.69 26.23
N THR A 43 -9.37 -8.86 25.57
CA THR A 43 -10.08 -10.07 26.03
C THR A 43 -9.51 -10.69 27.30
N GLN A 44 -8.32 -10.26 27.74
CA GLN A 44 -7.74 -10.68 29.02
C GLN A 44 -8.55 -10.16 30.22
N PHE A 45 -9.34 -9.10 30.03
CA PHE A 45 -10.12 -8.47 31.10
C PHE A 45 -11.56 -8.07 30.71
N TYR A 46 -11.93 -8.11 29.42
CA TYR A 46 -13.31 -7.97 28.94
C TYR A 46 -13.75 -9.19 28.15
N ARG A 47 -14.85 -9.84 28.56
CA ARG A 47 -15.37 -11.05 27.94
C ARG A 47 -16.24 -10.71 26.73
N ASP A 48 -15.81 -11.12 25.53
CA ASP A 48 -16.56 -10.92 24.29
C ASP A 48 -17.95 -11.60 24.27
N THR A 49 -18.18 -12.56 25.17
CA THR A 49 -19.47 -13.25 25.33
C THR A 49 -20.50 -12.44 26.13
N ILE A 50 -20.08 -11.41 26.87
CA ILE A 50 -20.96 -10.53 27.63
C ILE A 50 -21.20 -9.26 26.80
N PRO A 51 -22.45 -8.94 26.39
CA PRO A 51 -22.73 -7.83 25.48
C PRO A 51 -22.15 -6.48 25.92
N GLU A 52 -22.26 -6.12 27.21
CA GLU A 52 -21.76 -4.85 27.74
C GLU A 52 -20.22 -4.77 27.76
N GLU A 53 -19.54 -5.87 28.11
CA GLU A 53 -18.08 -5.93 28.10
C GLU A 53 -17.52 -5.96 26.67
N ARG A 54 -18.22 -6.65 25.76
CA ARG A 54 -17.92 -6.63 24.34
C ARG A 54 -17.98 -5.22 23.78
N GLU A 55 -19.05 -4.47 24.07
CA GLU A 55 -19.20 -3.09 23.60
C GLU A 55 -18.03 -2.21 24.08
N LYS A 56 -17.67 -2.31 25.37
CA LYS A 56 -16.48 -1.62 25.91
C LYS A 56 -15.19 -2.03 25.21
N GLY A 57 -14.99 -3.33 24.99
CA GLY A 57 -13.83 -3.86 24.28
C GLY A 57 -13.71 -3.33 22.85
N LEU A 58 -14.83 -3.26 22.12
CA LEU A 58 -14.88 -2.69 20.76
C LEU A 58 -14.57 -1.19 20.77
N GLN A 59 -15.15 -0.42 21.70
CA GLN A 59 -14.88 1.01 21.81
C GLN A 59 -13.41 1.30 22.11
N LEU A 60 -12.79 0.54 23.02
CA LEU A 60 -11.36 0.65 23.30
C LEU A 60 -10.51 0.21 22.09
N GLY A 61 -10.96 -0.80 21.36
CA GLY A 61 -10.38 -1.22 20.09
C GLY A 61 -10.32 -0.09 19.07
N LEU A 62 -11.43 0.63 18.86
CA LEU A 62 -11.48 1.77 17.94
C LEU A 62 -10.65 2.96 18.43
N ALA A 63 -10.67 3.26 19.73
CA ALA A 63 -9.85 4.32 20.31
C ALA A 63 -8.34 4.03 20.21
N MET A 64 -7.95 2.76 20.18
CA MET A 64 -6.57 2.35 19.91
C MET A 64 -6.26 2.41 18.40
N LEU A 65 -7.21 2.02 17.55
CA LEU A 65 -7.07 2.12 16.10
C LEU A 65 -6.79 3.57 15.65
N ASP A 66 -7.45 4.56 16.25
CA ASP A 66 -7.19 5.99 15.98
C ASP A 66 -5.75 6.44 16.33
N LYS A 67 -5.01 5.65 17.11
CA LYS A 67 -3.60 5.88 17.45
C LYS A 67 -2.64 5.09 16.55
N CYS A 68 -3.14 4.12 15.80
CA CYS A 68 -2.36 3.33 14.88
C CYS A 68 -2.14 4.11 13.58
N GLU A 69 -0.99 3.88 12.96
CA GLU A 69 -0.68 4.48 11.66
C GLU A 69 -1.38 3.74 10.52
N GLU A 70 -1.69 2.45 10.71
CA GLU A 70 -2.20 1.54 9.68
C GLU A 70 -3.07 0.45 10.29
N LEU A 71 -4.00 -0.08 9.50
CA LEU A 71 -4.79 -1.27 9.79
C LEU A 71 -4.45 -2.38 8.78
N TRP A 72 -4.03 -3.53 9.28
CA TRP A 72 -3.79 -4.72 8.46
C TRP A 72 -4.90 -5.74 8.73
N VAL A 73 -5.65 -6.08 7.67
CA VAL A 73 -6.71 -7.08 7.68
C VAL A 73 -6.10 -8.44 7.43
N MET A 74 -6.17 -9.32 8.42
CA MET A 74 -5.49 -10.62 8.38
C MET A 74 -6.44 -11.72 7.88
N GLY A 75 -6.12 -12.26 6.70
CA GLY A 75 -6.81 -13.37 6.06
C GLY A 75 -8.12 -12.99 5.37
N ASN A 76 -8.72 -13.98 4.70
CA ASN A 76 -9.81 -13.75 3.74
C ASN A 76 -11.22 -13.69 4.37
N ARG A 77 -11.32 -13.76 5.70
CA ARG A 77 -12.62 -13.83 6.40
C ARG A 77 -12.87 -12.55 7.18
N ILE A 78 -13.89 -11.80 6.78
CA ILE A 78 -14.32 -10.59 7.50
C ILE A 78 -15.45 -10.93 8.47
N THR A 79 -15.21 -10.67 9.76
CA THR A 79 -16.25 -10.78 10.81
C THR A 79 -16.93 -9.42 11.04
N GLN A 80 -18.05 -9.40 11.78
CA GLN A 80 -18.75 -8.15 12.11
C GLN A 80 -17.86 -7.14 12.85
N GLY A 81 -17.00 -7.61 13.77
CA GLY A 81 -16.05 -6.75 14.49
C GLY A 81 -15.04 -6.12 13.53
N MET A 82 -14.42 -6.95 12.69
CA MET A 82 -13.49 -6.50 11.66
C MET A 82 -14.12 -5.51 10.68
N ALA A 83 -15.35 -5.76 10.23
CA ALA A 83 -16.06 -4.85 9.34
C ALA A 83 -16.24 -3.45 9.97
N SER A 84 -16.42 -3.38 11.29
CA SER A 84 -16.57 -2.13 12.02
C SER A 84 -15.23 -1.38 12.13
N GLU A 85 -14.15 -2.10 12.41
CA GLU A 85 -12.78 -1.57 12.42
C GLU A 85 -12.35 -1.05 11.03
N ILE A 86 -12.65 -1.80 9.96
CA ILE A 86 -12.37 -1.42 8.57
C ILE A 86 -13.17 -0.17 8.18
N ALA A 87 -14.45 -0.11 8.54
CA ALA A 87 -15.28 1.06 8.25
C ALA A 87 -14.75 2.31 8.96
N TYR A 88 -14.37 2.17 10.24
CA TYR A 88 -13.77 3.24 11.02
C TYR A 88 -12.46 3.75 10.41
N ALA A 89 -11.55 2.84 10.05
CA ALA A 89 -10.29 3.18 9.39
C ALA A 89 -10.52 3.96 8.08
N LYS A 90 -11.52 3.57 7.27
CA LYS A 90 -11.89 4.29 6.04
C LYS A 90 -12.37 5.71 6.33
N GLU A 91 -13.28 5.87 7.29
CA GLU A 91 -13.83 7.18 7.68
C GLU A 91 -12.75 8.12 8.22
N HIS A 92 -11.78 7.58 8.96
CA HIS A 92 -10.67 8.32 9.55
C HIS A 92 -9.43 8.43 8.65
N HIS A 93 -9.52 7.95 7.40
CA HIS A 93 -8.41 7.97 6.42
C HIS A 93 -7.15 7.23 6.90
N ILE A 94 -7.32 6.22 7.75
CA ILE A 94 -6.24 5.32 8.16
C ILE A 94 -5.97 4.34 7.00
N PRO A 95 -4.72 4.20 6.53
CA PRO A 95 -4.35 3.21 5.53
C PRO A 95 -4.75 1.78 5.90
N ILE A 96 -5.34 1.07 4.94
CA ILE A 96 -5.79 -0.32 5.11
C ILE A 96 -5.04 -1.22 4.13
N PHE A 97 -4.50 -2.33 4.63
CA PHE A 97 -3.84 -3.36 3.84
C PHE A 97 -4.49 -4.72 4.09
N GLU A 98 -4.73 -5.48 3.03
CA GLU A 98 -5.28 -6.83 3.12
C GLU A 98 -4.14 -7.84 2.99
N ILE A 99 -3.97 -8.69 4.00
CA ILE A 99 -2.95 -9.73 4.05
C ILE A 99 -3.67 -11.07 3.87
N GLU A 100 -3.86 -11.49 2.62
CA GLU A 100 -4.65 -12.68 2.27
C GLU A 100 -4.08 -13.97 2.86
N HIS A 101 -2.74 -14.06 2.88
CA HIS A 101 -1.96 -15.20 3.38
C HIS A 101 -1.03 -14.77 4.54
N PRO A 102 -1.56 -14.51 5.75
CA PRO A 102 -0.77 -14.06 6.90
C PRO A 102 0.35 -15.00 7.37
N GLU A 103 0.33 -16.26 6.94
CA GLU A 103 1.37 -17.26 7.15
C GLU A 103 2.63 -17.03 6.30
N GLU A 104 2.50 -16.29 5.20
CA GLU A 104 3.57 -16.02 4.24
C GLU A 104 4.03 -14.57 4.40
N LYS A 105 5.31 -14.38 4.80
CA LYS A 105 5.89 -13.05 5.09
C LYS A 105 5.81 -12.10 3.88
N GLU A 106 5.77 -12.65 2.68
CA GLU A 106 5.73 -11.95 1.40
C GLU A 106 4.46 -11.12 1.17
N PHE A 107 3.38 -11.44 1.89
CA PHE A 107 2.08 -10.74 1.82
C PHE A 107 2.01 -9.54 2.76
N TYR A 108 2.98 -9.41 3.67
CA TYR A 108 3.06 -8.25 4.56
C TYR A 108 3.61 -7.06 3.76
N PRO A 109 3.08 -5.83 3.96
CA PRO A 109 3.43 -4.66 3.15
C PRO A 109 4.79 -4.05 3.56
N ILE A 110 5.82 -4.88 3.75
CA ILE A 110 7.16 -4.51 4.18
C ILE A 110 8.18 -5.13 3.22
N SER A 111 9.14 -4.34 2.76
CA SER A 111 10.20 -4.80 1.87
C SER A 111 11.30 -5.56 2.61
N ALA A 112 12.14 -6.29 1.85
CA ALA A 112 13.23 -7.10 2.40
C ALA A 112 14.27 -6.30 3.22
N ASP A 113 14.34 -4.98 3.03
CA ASP A 113 15.17 -4.04 3.76
C ASP A 113 14.41 -3.32 4.90
N GLU A 114 13.31 -3.92 5.36
CA GLU A 114 12.49 -3.49 6.52
C GLU A 114 11.77 -2.13 6.33
N ASN A 115 11.80 -1.57 5.12
CA ASN A 115 11.06 -0.36 4.79
C ASN A 115 9.60 -0.69 4.42
N GLN A 116 8.68 0.22 4.69
CA GLN A 116 7.29 -0.01 4.28
C GLN A 116 7.14 0.11 2.76
N LEU A 117 6.47 -0.84 2.13
CA LEU A 117 6.12 -0.75 0.71
C LEU A 117 5.19 0.43 0.44
N LEU A 118 5.38 1.04 -0.73
CA LEU A 118 4.55 2.15 -1.18
C LEU A 118 3.14 1.65 -1.52
N GLY A 119 2.14 2.52 -1.37
CA GLY A 119 0.76 2.22 -1.73
C GLY A 119 -0.09 3.48 -1.87
N ARG A 120 -1.43 3.35 -1.74
CA ARG A 120 -2.34 4.51 -1.84
C ARG A 120 -2.01 5.60 -0.82
N HIS A 121 -1.59 5.20 0.37
CA HIS A 121 -1.16 6.12 1.43
C HIS A 121 0.09 6.93 1.06
N SER A 122 0.83 6.55 0.01
CA SER A 122 2.01 7.24 -0.52
C SER A 122 1.67 8.22 -1.66
N CYS A 123 0.40 8.27 -2.07
CA CYS A 123 -0.06 8.98 -3.27
C CYS A 123 -0.75 10.32 -2.94
N GLU A 124 -0.82 11.21 -3.92
CA GLU A 124 -1.64 12.42 -3.86
C GLU A 124 -3.14 12.03 -3.75
N PRO A 125 -3.95 12.78 -2.97
CA PRO A 125 -5.40 12.55 -2.88
C PRO A 125 -6.07 12.57 -4.26
N ASP A 126 -7.03 11.67 -4.45
CA ASP A 126 -7.83 11.52 -5.69
C ASP A 126 -7.01 11.31 -6.98
N SER A 127 -5.72 10.95 -6.86
CA SER A 127 -4.84 10.80 -8.02
C SER A 127 -5.25 9.67 -8.97
N GLN A 128 -6.04 8.69 -8.51
CA GLN A 128 -6.56 7.62 -9.38
C GLN A 128 -7.50 8.14 -10.48
N GLU A 129 -8.07 9.33 -10.32
CA GLU A 129 -8.96 9.97 -11.30
C GLU A 129 -8.21 10.95 -12.22
N GLN A 130 -6.90 11.10 -12.07
CA GLN A 130 -6.09 12.05 -12.83
C GLN A 130 -5.41 11.39 -14.05
N ASN A 131 -4.94 12.20 -14.99
CA ASN A 131 -4.11 11.70 -16.09
C ASN A 131 -2.70 11.36 -15.56
N TYR A 132 -2.25 10.13 -15.82
CA TYR A 132 -0.94 9.65 -15.39
C TYR A 132 0.21 10.04 -16.31
N GLU A 133 -0.04 10.48 -17.54
CA GLU A 133 1.03 10.76 -18.52
C GLU A 133 2.04 11.80 -18.00
N GLY A 134 3.33 11.44 -18.02
CA GLY A 134 4.43 12.25 -17.49
C GLY A 134 4.52 12.30 -15.96
N LYS A 135 3.73 11.49 -15.24
CA LYS A 135 3.74 11.43 -13.77
C LYS A 135 4.46 10.18 -13.27
N ILE A 136 5.03 10.29 -12.07
CA ILE A 136 5.59 9.15 -11.35
C ILE A 136 4.47 8.51 -10.54
N LEU A 137 4.23 7.23 -10.81
CA LEU A 137 3.20 6.42 -10.21
C LEU A 137 3.79 5.46 -9.18
N VAL A 138 2.99 5.15 -8.18
CA VAL A 138 3.25 4.06 -7.24
C VAL A 138 2.59 2.78 -7.77
N MET A 139 3.39 1.74 -8.02
CA MET A 139 2.92 0.40 -8.32
C MET A 139 2.43 -0.30 -7.05
N ASN A 140 1.27 -0.96 -7.11
CA ASN A 140 0.86 -1.84 -6.03
C ASN A 140 1.84 -3.02 -5.93
N TYR A 141 2.26 -3.39 -4.72
CA TYR A 141 3.31 -4.40 -4.53
C TYR A 141 2.91 -5.80 -5.01
N ASP A 142 1.61 -6.10 -5.04
CA ASP A 142 1.02 -7.35 -5.52
C ASP A 142 1.08 -7.47 -7.06
N ALA A 143 1.22 -6.36 -7.78
CA ALA A 143 1.51 -6.35 -9.21
C ALA A 143 3.00 -6.64 -9.54
N LEU A 144 3.88 -6.63 -8.53
CA LEU A 144 5.29 -6.96 -8.66
C LEU A 144 5.56 -8.40 -8.23
N LYS A 145 6.53 -9.04 -8.91
CA LYS A 145 7.10 -10.30 -8.40
C LYS A 145 7.80 -10.04 -7.07
N GLU A 146 7.86 -11.06 -6.25
CA GLU A 146 8.41 -11.02 -4.88
C GLU A 146 9.79 -10.37 -4.83
N GLU A 147 10.70 -10.74 -5.74
CA GLU A 147 12.07 -10.23 -5.78
C GLU A 147 12.18 -8.72 -6.08
N TYR A 148 11.10 -8.10 -6.58
CA TYR A 148 11.00 -6.67 -6.86
C TYR A 148 10.11 -5.92 -5.86
N ARG A 149 9.61 -6.56 -4.80
CA ARG A 149 8.81 -5.90 -3.75
C ARG A 149 9.70 -5.08 -2.81
N SER A 150 10.16 -3.93 -3.30
CA SER A 150 10.75 -2.88 -2.48
C SER A 150 10.37 -1.50 -3.00
N ARG A 151 10.47 -0.49 -2.11
CA ARG A 151 10.10 0.89 -2.40
C ARG A 151 10.66 1.44 -3.72
N PRO A 152 11.96 1.27 -4.07
CA PRO A 152 12.49 1.85 -5.29
C PRO A 152 11.88 1.24 -6.55
N PHE A 153 11.61 -0.07 -6.56
CA PHE A 153 11.01 -0.76 -7.70
C PHE A 153 9.51 -0.50 -7.86
N GLN A 154 8.86 0.15 -6.88
CA GLN A 154 7.46 0.57 -6.98
C GLN A 154 7.27 1.94 -7.64
N LEU A 155 8.34 2.68 -7.96
CA LEU A 155 8.24 3.99 -8.59
C LEU A 155 8.40 3.88 -10.10
N TRP A 156 7.36 4.30 -10.84
CA TRP A 156 7.30 4.14 -12.30
C TRP A 156 6.88 5.46 -12.97
N LEU A 157 7.67 5.96 -13.92
CA LEU A 157 7.27 7.07 -14.78
C LEU A 157 6.31 6.57 -15.86
N ALA A 158 5.09 7.07 -15.89
CA ALA A 158 4.15 6.79 -16.96
C ALA A 158 4.51 7.60 -18.22
N THR A 159 4.92 6.89 -19.27
CA THR A 159 5.39 7.48 -20.53
C THR A 159 4.29 7.59 -21.59
N GLY A 160 3.13 6.98 -21.36
CA GLY A 160 1.96 7.14 -22.24
C GLY A 160 1.02 5.92 -22.22
N GLY A 161 0.18 5.82 -23.25
CA GLY A 161 -0.79 4.73 -23.42
C GLY A 161 -2.20 5.10 -22.97
N PHE A 162 -3.20 4.42 -23.53
CA PHE A 162 -4.61 4.77 -23.29
C PHE A 162 -5.00 4.68 -21.81
N GLY A 163 -4.38 3.79 -21.04
CA GLY A 163 -4.63 3.64 -19.60
C GLY A 163 -4.18 4.83 -18.76
N CYS A 164 -3.39 5.77 -19.30
CA CYS A 164 -3.03 7.00 -18.59
C CYS A 164 -4.23 7.90 -18.35
N SER A 165 -5.20 7.89 -19.28
CA SER A 165 -6.43 8.63 -19.12
C SER A 165 -7.46 7.81 -18.32
N PRO A 166 -8.12 8.40 -17.31
CA PRO A 166 -9.14 7.71 -16.51
C PRO A 166 -10.39 7.35 -17.34
N SER A 167 -10.69 8.12 -18.38
CA SER A 167 -11.92 8.01 -19.19
C SER A 167 -11.74 7.20 -20.48
N ALA A 168 -10.50 6.83 -20.82
CA ALA A 168 -10.23 6.06 -22.03
C ALA A 168 -10.66 4.60 -21.90
N ARG A 169 -11.10 4.02 -23.02
CA ARG A 169 -11.53 2.61 -23.08
C ARG A 169 -10.35 1.63 -22.92
N GLY A 170 -9.16 2.03 -23.37
CA GLY A 170 -7.94 1.25 -23.21
C GLY A 170 -7.38 1.39 -21.80
N ARG A 171 -6.84 0.31 -21.23
CA ARG A 171 -6.44 0.25 -19.82
C ARG A 171 -4.93 0.15 -19.59
N ARG A 172 -4.11 0.06 -20.65
CA ARG A 172 -2.66 -0.10 -20.51
C ARG A 172 -1.93 1.24 -20.39
N VAL A 173 -1.04 1.32 -19.41
CA VAL A 173 -0.08 2.42 -19.19
C VAL A 173 1.29 1.89 -19.57
N PHE A 174 1.99 2.56 -20.48
CA PHE A 174 3.42 2.35 -20.71
C PHE A 174 4.20 3.08 -19.63
N ALA A 175 5.17 2.40 -19.03
CA ALA A 175 5.88 2.91 -17.89
C ALA A 175 7.35 2.52 -17.89
N THR A 176 8.19 3.38 -17.32
CA THR A 176 9.62 3.16 -17.07
C THR A 176 9.87 3.11 -15.56
N ASN A 177 10.51 2.05 -15.07
CA ASN A 177 10.89 1.93 -13.67
C ASN A 177 11.95 2.99 -13.35
N MET A 178 11.75 3.73 -12.26
CA MET A 178 12.66 4.81 -11.90
C MET A 178 14.02 4.30 -11.39
N TYR A 179 14.08 3.09 -10.86
CA TYR A 179 15.28 2.54 -10.21
C TYR A 179 16.26 1.91 -11.19
N ASP A 180 15.79 1.03 -12.07
CA ASP A 180 16.62 0.26 -13.02
C ASP A 180 16.38 0.62 -14.50
N GLY A 181 15.40 1.48 -14.78
CA GLY A 181 15.07 1.91 -16.14
C GLY A 181 14.27 0.89 -16.96
N GLU A 182 13.78 -0.20 -16.37
CA GLU A 182 12.97 -1.19 -17.09
C GLU A 182 11.74 -0.55 -17.73
N GLN A 183 11.50 -0.82 -19.01
CA GLN A 183 10.32 -0.35 -19.73
C GLN A 183 9.35 -1.50 -20.00
N THR A 184 8.10 -1.32 -19.60
CA THR A 184 7.03 -2.28 -19.87
C THR A 184 5.67 -1.59 -19.88
N SER A 185 4.58 -2.35 -19.84
CA SER A 185 3.24 -1.79 -19.67
C SER A 185 2.35 -2.61 -18.76
N PHE A 186 1.63 -1.90 -17.92
CA PHE A 186 0.74 -2.45 -16.87
C PHE A 186 -0.69 -1.98 -17.11
N TYR A 187 -1.64 -2.58 -16.39
CA TYR A 187 -3.00 -2.06 -16.35
C TYR A 187 -3.06 -0.85 -15.41
N ARG A 188 -3.94 0.11 -15.69
CA ARG A 188 -4.14 1.30 -14.85
C ARG A 188 -4.40 0.94 -13.37
N GLN A 189 -5.11 -0.16 -13.13
CA GLN A 189 -5.47 -0.64 -11.80
C GLN A 189 -4.27 -1.19 -11.00
N ASP A 190 -3.17 -1.52 -11.68
CA ASP A 190 -1.94 -2.02 -11.04
C ASP A 190 -1.20 -0.88 -10.31
N PHE A 191 -1.56 0.38 -10.60
CA PHE A 191 -1.02 1.56 -9.92
C PHE A 191 -1.94 2.04 -8.81
N ALA A 192 -1.35 2.34 -7.66
CA ALA A 192 -2.03 2.94 -6.51
C ALA A 192 -2.44 4.39 -6.76
N GLY A 193 -1.65 5.15 -7.54
CA GLY A 193 -1.85 6.58 -7.80
C GLY A 193 -0.55 7.32 -8.14
N ILE A 194 -0.61 8.65 -8.16
CA ILE A 194 0.54 9.55 -8.38
C ILE A 194 1.27 9.75 -7.05
N VAL A 195 2.59 9.53 -7.01
CA VAL A 195 3.38 9.62 -5.78
C VAL A 195 3.39 11.05 -5.22
N ARG A 196 3.31 11.22 -3.88
CA ARG A 196 3.54 12.52 -3.26
C ARG A 196 5.00 12.92 -3.33
N LYS A 197 5.25 14.21 -3.50
CA LYS A 197 6.61 14.76 -3.63
C LYS A 197 7.52 14.40 -2.46
N GLU A 198 7.03 14.55 -1.23
CA GLU A 198 7.80 14.24 -0.02
C GLU A 198 8.16 12.76 0.09
N VAL A 199 7.29 11.85 -0.38
CA VAL A 199 7.57 10.41 -0.40
C VAL A 199 8.61 10.08 -1.48
N LEU A 200 8.49 10.68 -2.66
CA LEU A 200 9.50 10.52 -3.71
C LEU A 200 10.88 10.95 -3.23
N GLU A 201 10.99 12.13 -2.60
CA GLU A 201 12.24 12.63 -2.04
C GLU A 201 12.79 11.74 -0.90
N GLU A 202 11.91 11.17 -0.07
CA GLU A 202 12.28 10.21 0.97
C GLU A 202 12.92 8.96 0.37
N VAL A 203 12.26 8.34 -0.61
CA VAL A 203 12.77 7.12 -1.28
C VAL A 203 14.07 7.43 -2.03
N GLN A 204 14.18 8.56 -2.72
CA GLN A 204 15.42 8.95 -3.39
C GLN A 204 16.61 9.19 -2.45
N LYS A 205 16.36 9.52 -1.18
CA LYS A 205 17.41 9.62 -0.15
C LYS A 205 17.78 8.25 0.44
N GLN A 206 16.84 7.31 0.46
CA GLN A 206 17.02 5.96 0.99
C GLN A 206 17.81 5.05 0.03
N TYR A 207 17.60 5.22 -1.29
CA TYR A 207 18.17 4.33 -2.31
C TYR A 207 19.01 5.10 -3.33
N GLN A 208 20.04 4.45 -3.88
CA GLN A 208 20.82 4.99 -4.99
C GLN A 208 20.13 4.66 -6.32
N PHE A 209 19.37 5.61 -6.86
CA PHE A 209 18.72 5.45 -8.17
C PHE A 209 19.76 5.47 -9.30
N GLY A 210 19.82 4.39 -10.09
CA GLY A 210 20.71 4.30 -11.25
C GLY A 210 20.27 5.18 -12.42
N TYR A 211 19.00 5.58 -12.44
CA TYR A 211 18.39 6.37 -13.50
C TYR A 211 17.97 7.75 -12.95
N THR A 212 18.85 8.74 -13.08
CA THR A 212 18.53 10.15 -12.83
C THR A 212 18.69 10.92 -14.15
N ASN A 213 17.56 11.42 -14.68
CA ASN A 213 17.41 12.35 -15.82
C ASN A 213 18.68 12.73 -16.61
N GLN A 214 18.97 11.95 -17.66
CA GLN A 214 19.34 12.46 -18.98
C GLN A 214 18.17 12.01 -19.87
N GLU A 215 17.28 12.82 -20.41
CA GLU A 215 17.43 14.01 -21.24
C GLU A 215 16.12 14.82 -21.18
N SER A 216 16.23 16.10 -20.83
CA SER A 216 15.23 17.10 -21.21
C SER A 216 15.97 18.22 -21.93
N GLN A 217 16.54 17.90 -23.08
CA GLN A 217 17.07 18.85 -24.06
C GLN A 217 17.29 18.16 -25.42
N SER A 218 16.21 17.99 -26.19
CA SER A 218 16.26 18.05 -27.66
C SER A 218 14.84 18.25 -28.20
N THR A 219 14.23 19.39 -27.87
CA THR A 219 13.15 19.94 -28.68
C THR A 219 13.73 20.45 -30.00
N SER A 220 13.42 19.72 -31.07
CA SER A 220 12.96 20.26 -32.36
C SER A 220 13.60 21.57 -32.85
N GLU A 221 14.58 21.44 -33.73
CA GLU A 221 14.79 22.38 -34.84
C GLU A 221 14.81 21.56 -36.13
N THR A 222 13.61 21.28 -36.66
CA THR A 222 13.43 21.09 -38.10
C THR A 222 12.77 22.35 -38.61
N GLU A 223 13.58 23.32 -39.03
CA GLU A 223 13.14 24.35 -39.95
C GLU A 223 13.26 23.80 -41.37
N GLU A 224 12.11 23.38 -41.91
CA GLU A 224 11.88 23.38 -43.36
C GLU A 224 11.80 24.84 -43.82
N GLU A 225 12.76 25.33 -44.61
CA GLU A 225 12.49 26.42 -45.56
C GLU A 225 13.42 26.29 -46.78
N GLY A 226 12.82 26.22 -47.97
CA GLY A 226 13.48 26.59 -49.23
C GLY A 226 13.38 25.60 -50.39
N ILE A 227 12.18 25.38 -50.92
CA ILE A 227 11.98 24.89 -52.30
C ILE A 227 11.90 26.10 -53.25
N GLU A 228 12.81 26.08 -54.25
CA GLU A 228 12.73 26.61 -55.63
C GLU A 228 12.89 28.12 -55.92
N PRO A 229 13.26 28.50 -57.18
CA PRO A 229 13.40 27.68 -58.41
C PRO A 229 14.80 27.54 -59.01
#